data_AF-A0A1F7CXG1-F1
#
_entry.id   AF-A0A1F7CXG1-F1
#
_cell.length_a   1.000
_cell.length_b   1.000
_cell.length_c   1.000
_cell.angle_alpha   90.00
_cell.angle_beta   90.00
_cell.angle_gamma   90.00
#
_symmetry.space_group_name_H-M   'P 1'
#
loop_
_entity.id
_entity.type
_entity.pdbx_description
1 polymer ?
#
loop_
_entity_poly.entity_id
_entity_poly.type
_entity_poly.pdbx_seq_one_letter_code
_entity_poly.pdbx_strand_id
1 'polypeptide(L)'
;MQTVPPLFRSLPAFLRLHTDPQECYNDKISLRETNSKKLTHKLMSIDACIAHAIHNDLDILEALPEIHDLPVEEMETYIEKYVCDVHQKMRQVIVEYGDGFVRSKDAAGLCATCLQQGIPLPAHILLKMCQTIVQMSEIDARFILDTEDGKSLYYMKMQLV
;
A
#
# COMPACT_ATOMS: atom_id res chain seq x y z
N MET A 1 29.74 22.48 32.60
CA MET A 1 28.55 21.63 32.83
C MET A 1 27.80 21.53 31.52
N GLN A 2 27.57 20.30 31.08
CA GLN A 2 27.15 19.95 29.73
C GLN A 2 25.73 20.43 29.42
N THR A 3 25.56 21.17 28.34
CA THR A 3 24.26 21.45 27.71
C THR A 3 24.08 20.44 26.60
N VAL A 4 23.16 19.48 26.78
CA VAL A 4 22.72 18.56 25.73
C VAL A 4 21.84 19.35 24.75
N PRO A 5 22.13 19.36 23.43
CA PRO A 5 21.28 20.05 22.47
C PRO A 5 20.01 19.22 22.16
N PRO A 6 18.89 19.87 21.82
CA PRO A 6 17.66 19.18 21.43
C PRO A 6 17.82 18.63 20.01
N LEU A 7 18.21 17.37 19.87
CA LEU A 7 18.14 16.62 18.61
C LEU A 7 16.70 16.16 18.36
N PHE A 8 15.83 17.09 17.99
CA PHE A 8 14.52 16.78 17.40
C PHE A 8 14.07 17.96 16.55
N ARG A 9 14.61 18.08 15.33
CA ARG A 9 14.01 18.87 14.22
C ARG A 9 14.80 18.76 12.91
N SER A 10 14.86 17.56 12.34
CA SER A 10 15.04 17.39 10.89
C SER A 10 14.82 15.94 10.49
N LEU A 11 13.56 15.49 10.53
CA LEU A 11 13.16 14.35 9.71
C LEU A 11 13.08 14.83 8.25
N PRO A 12 13.53 14.01 7.27
CA PRO A 12 13.47 14.34 5.85
C PRO A 12 12.02 14.60 5.40
N ALA A 13 11.85 15.48 4.41
CA ALA A 13 10.54 15.95 3.95
C ALA A 13 9.61 14.83 3.47
N PHE A 14 10.13 13.65 3.12
CA PHE A 14 9.35 12.50 2.65
C PHE A 14 8.48 11.83 3.74
N LEU A 15 8.74 12.11 5.03
CA LEU A 15 7.88 11.69 6.15
C LEU A 15 6.80 12.74 6.50
N ARG A 16 6.76 13.90 5.82
CA ARG A 16 5.59 14.77 5.85
C ARG A 16 4.58 14.22 4.85
N LEU A 17 3.71 13.32 5.33
CA LEU A 17 2.49 12.92 4.65
C LEU A 17 1.59 14.16 4.45
N HIS A 18 1.80 14.86 3.34
CA HIS A 18 0.71 15.52 2.66
C HIS A 18 -0.19 14.41 2.13
N THR A 19 -1.44 14.43 2.60
CA THR A 19 -2.53 13.65 2.05
C THR A 19 -2.76 14.07 0.59
N ASP A 20 -2.08 13.42 -0.37
CA ASP A 20 -2.48 13.44 -1.77
C ASP A 20 -1.98 12.16 -2.48
N PRO A 21 -2.83 11.13 -2.68
CA PRO A 21 -2.47 9.86 -3.32
C PRO A 21 -2.24 9.93 -4.85
N GLN A 22 -1.89 11.09 -5.42
CA GLN A 22 -1.94 11.29 -6.88
C GLN A 22 -0.60 11.23 -7.63
N GLU A 23 0.55 11.05 -6.99
CA GLU A 23 1.85 11.12 -7.68
C GLU A 23 2.55 9.77 -7.95
N CYS A 24 1.81 8.67 -8.16
CA CYS A 24 2.41 7.43 -8.68
C CYS A 24 1.72 6.88 -9.93
N TYR A 25 1.12 7.75 -10.74
CA TYR A 25 0.63 7.37 -12.06
C TYR A 25 0.65 8.58 -12.99
N ASN A 26 1.72 8.71 -13.78
CA ASN A 26 1.68 9.16 -15.17
C ASN A 26 3.10 9.38 -15.71
N ASP A 27 3.63 8.35 -16.35
CA ASP A 27 4.54 8.59 -17.46
C ASP A 27 3.85 8.08 -18.75
N LYS A 28 3.51 9.06 -19.60
CA LYS A 28 3.15 8.95 -21.03
C LYS A 28 1.76 8.40 -21.40
N ILE A 29 0.73 9.25 -21.29
CA ILE A 29 -0.30 9.36 -22.35
C ILE A 29 -0.60 10.83 -22.60
N SER A 30 0.06 11.39 -23.63
CA SER A 30 -0.34 12.64 -24.27
C SER A 30 -1.28 12.31 -25.43
N LEU A 31 -2.28 13.16 -25.64
CA LEU A 31 -3.23 13.26 -26.77
C LEU A 31 -4.56 12.47 -26.66
N ARG A 32 -5.55 13.06 -25.99
CA ARG A 32 -6.73 13.70 -26.62
C ARG A 32 -7.81 14.00 -25.59
N GLU A 33 -8.18 15.28 -25.51
CA GLU A 33 -9.38 15.78 -24.85
C GLU A 33 -10.66 15.20 -25.51
N THR A 34 -11.65 14.79 -24.70
CA THR A 34 -13.06 15.28 -24.73
C THR A 34 -13.98 14.41 -23.84
N ASN A 35 -14.65 15.06 -22.89
CA ASN A 35 -15.98 14.76 -22.33
C ASN A 35 -16.38 13.32 -21.96
N SER A 36 -16.08 12.92 -20.72
CA SER A 36 -17.01 12.28 -19.76
C SER A 36 -16.19 11.73 -18.60
N LYS A 37 -16.23 12.41 -17.45
CA LYS A 37 -15.65 11.90 -16.20
C LYS A 37 -16.46 10.69 -15.73
N LYS A 38 -16.14 9.51 -16.28
CA LYS A 38 -16.60 8.22 -15.79
C LYS A 38 -15.70 7.85 -14.61
N LEU A 39 -15.91 8.50 -13.46
CA LEU A 39 -15.18 8.19 -12.24
C LEU A 39 -15.74 6.88 -11.68
N THR A 40 -14.98 5.83 -11.92
CA THR A 40 -15.23 4.42 -11.63
C THR A 40 -15.32 4.15 -10.13
N HIS A 41 -16.36 3.39 -9.77
CA HIS A 41 -16.46 2.51 -8.60
C HIS A 41 -15.11 2.22 -7.92
N LYS A 42 -14.83 2.78 -6.73
CA LYS A 42 -13.65 2.41 -5.94
C LYS A 42 -13.94 1.10 -5.21
N LEU A 43 -14.05 0.01 -5.96
CA LEU A 43 -13.59 -1.29 -5.45
C LEU A 43 -12.11 -1.04 -5.15
N MET A 44 -11.65 -1.19 -3.90
CA MET A 44 -10.20 -1.15 -3.67
C MET A 44 -9.62 -2.31 -4.47
N SER A 45 -8.95 -1.99 -5.59
CA SER A 45 -8.29 -3.01 -6.39
C SER A 45 -7.27 -3.73 -5.52
N ILE A 46 -6.95 -4.98 -5.86
CA ILE A 46 -5.93 -5.71 -5.11
C ILE A 46 -4.60 -4.93 -5.06
N ASP A 47 -4.27 -4.20 -6.14
CA ASP A 47 -3.13 -3.28 -6.19
C ASP A 47 -3.21 -2.17 -5.14
N ALA A 48 -4.38 -1.58 -4.93
CA ALA A 48 -4.57 -0.56 -3.89
C ALA A 48 -4.48 -1.15 -2.47
N CYS A 49 -5.03 -2.34 -2.24
CA CYS A 49 -4.92 -3.04 -0.96
C CYS A 49 -3.46 -3.40 -0.62
N ILE A 50 -2.71 -3.92 -1.61
CA ILE A 50 -1.28 -4.24 -1.44
C ILE A 50 -0.47 -2.98 -1.15
N ALA A 51 -0.67 -1.91 -1.93
CA ALA A 51 0.03 -0.64 -1.71
C ALA A 51 -0.23 -0.09 -0.31
N HIS A 52 -1.47 -0.18 0.18
CA HIS A 52 -1.82 0.27 1.53
C HIS A 52 -1.18 -0.58 2.63
N ALA A 53 -1.17 -1.91 2.47
CA ALA A 53 -0.52 -2.81 3.41
C ALA A 53 1.00 -2.61 3.45
N ILE A 54 1.64 -2.40 2.30
CA ILE A 54 3.06 -2.00 2.24
C ILE A 54 3.27 -0.70 3.01
N HIS A 55 2.46 0.32 2.75
CA HIS A 55 2.63 1.61 3.40
C HIS A 55 2.49 1.56 4.93
N ASN A 56 1.55 0.74 5.44
CA ASN A 56 1.24 0.71 6.87
C ASN A 56 2.05 -0.32 7.66
N ASP A 57 2.33 -1.49 7.07
CA ASP A 57 2.80 -2.66 7.81
C ASP A 57 4.23 -3.05 7.47
N LEU A 58 4.79 -2.59 6.35
CA LEU A 58 6.16 -2.92 5.98
C LEU A 58 7.16 -2.13 6.84
N ASP A 59 7.84 -2.85 7.74
CA ASP A 59 8.99 -2.31 8.44
C ASP A 59 10.27 -2.55 7.61
N ILE A 60 10.75 -1.49 6.95
CA ILE A 60 11.93 -1.55 6.09
C ILE A 60 13.20 -1.90 6.87
N LEU A 61 13.35 -1.44 8.11
CA LEU A 61 14.57 -1.70 8.89
C LEU A 61 14.64 -3.16 9.35
N GLU A 62 13.48 -3.75 9.64
CA GLU A 62 13.40 -5.17 9.96
C GLU A 62 13.50 -6.06 8.70
N ALA A 63 12.91 -5.62 7.59
CA ALA A 63 12.92 -6.37 6.32
C ALA A 63 14.28 -6.33 5.60
N LEU A 64 15.03 -5.24 5.75
CA LEU A 64 16.33 -4.98 5.12
C LEU A 64 17.36 -4.53 6.17
N PRO A 65 17.81 -5.42 7.07
CA PRO A 65 18.79 -5.05 8.11
C PRO A 65 20.12 -4.52 7.54
N GLU A 66 20.50 -4.92 6.33
CA GLU A 66 21.70 -4.49 5.61
C GLU A 66 21.66 -3.01 5.18
N ILE A 67 20.51 -2.36 5.26
CA ILE A 67 20.34 -0.99 4.77
C ILE A 67 21.22 0.03 5.49
N HIS A 68 21.59 -0.27 6.74
CA HIS A 68 22.47 0.57 7.56
C HIS A 68 23.91 0.62 7.04
N ASP A 69 24.31 -0.35 6.22
CA ASP A 69 25.66 -0.45 5.65
C ASP A 69 25.74 0.16 4.24
N LEU A 70 24.60 0.55 3.66
CA LEU A 70 24.55 1.16 2.33
C LEU A 70 24.98 2.64 2.37
N PRO A 71 25.68 3.12 1.33
CA PRO A 71 25.86 4.56 1.10
C PRO A 71 24.50 5.26 1.03
N VAL A 72 24.41 6.44 1.64
CA VAL A 72 23.15 7.21 1.72
C VAL A 72 22.59 7.50 0.32
N GLU A 73 23.48 7.71 -0.65
CA GLU A 73 23.14 8.00 -2.04
C GLU A 73 22.47 6.83 -2.77
N GLU A 74 22.72 5.59 -2.33
CA GLU A 74 22.16 4.37 -2.93
C GLU A 74 20.92 3.86 -2.19
N MET A 75 20.72 4.31 -0.95
CA MET A 75 19.70 3.80 -0.03
C MET A 75 18.27 3.97 -0.59
N GLU A 76 17.95 5.15 -1.13
CA GLU A 76 16.62 5.44 -1.67
C GLU A 76 16.25 4.49 -2.82
N THR A 77 17.13 4.36 -3.81
CA THR A 77 16.94 3.47 -4.95
C THR A 77 16.84 2.01 -4.53
N TYR A 78 17.61 1.61 -3.51
CA TYR A 78 17.57 0.25 -2.98
C TYR A 78 16.21 -0.07 -2.33
N ILE A 79 15.70 0.82 -1.47
CA ILE A 79 14.37 0.68 -0.84
C ILE A 79 13.29 0.64 -1.90
N GLU A 80 13.31 1.59 -2.84
CA GLU A 80 12.28 1.71 -3.88
C GLU A 80 12.18 0.42 -4.70
N LYS A 81 13.33 -0.12 -5.11
CA LYS A 81 13.39 -1.39 -5.83
C LYS A 81 12.82 -2.54 -5.00
N TYR A 82 13.21 -2.63 -3.72
CA TYR A 82 12.70 -3.68 -2.83
C TYR A 82 11.17 -3.59 -2.67
N VAL A 83 10.63 -2.40 -2.43
CA VAL A 83 9.19 -2.17 -2.29
C VAL A 83 8.45 -2.55 -3.57
N CYS A 84 8.98 -2.17 -4.73
CA CYS A 84 8.41 -2.54 -6.03
C CYS A 84 8.41 -4.07 -6.24
N ASP A 85 9.51 -4.74 -5.91
CA ASP A 85 9.64 -6.20 -6.04
C ASP A 85 8.65 -6.92 -5.12
N VAL A 86 8.49 -6.45 -3.88
CA VAL A 86 7.49 -6.98 -2.93
C VAL A 86 6.08 -6.78 -3.47
N HIS A 87 5.74 -5.57 -3.94
CA HIS A 87 4.41 -5.28 -4.50
C HIS A 87 4.10 -6.20 -5.68
N GLN A 88 5.02 -6.31 -6.65
CA GLN A 88 4.83 -7.11 -7.85
C GLN A 88 4.67 -8.60 -7.52
N LYS A 89 5.53 -9.14 -6.65
CA LYS A 89 5.44 -10.54 -6.22
C LYS A 89 4.15 -10.83 -5.47
N MET A 90 3.77 -9.97 -4.51
CA MET A 90 2.52 -10.12 -3.78
C MET A 90 1.32 -10.08 -4.73
N ARG A 91 1.29 -9.11 -5.65
CA ARG A 91 0.23 -9.00 -6.64
C ARG A 91 0.12 -10.27 -7.48
N GLN A 92 1.24 -10.77 -7.98
CA GLN A 92 1.27 -12.00 -8.77
C GLN A 92 0.70 -13.18 -7.98
N VAL A 93 1.22 -13.42 -6.77
CA VAL A 93 0.80 -14.56 -5.94
C VAL A 93 -0.69 -14.46 -5.58
N ILE A 94 -1.17 -13.27 -5.22
CA ILE A 94 -2.56 -13.10 -4.79
C ILE A 94 -3.52 -13.30 -5.96
N VAL A 95 -3.18 -12.79 -7.15
CA VAL A 95 -4.00 -12.98 -8.36
C VAL A 95 -4.01 -14.43 -8.82
N GLU A 96 -2.88 -15.14 -8.75
CA GLU A 96 -2.77 -16.52 -9.24
C GLU A 96 -3.33 -17.57 -8.24
N TYR A 97 -3.08 -17.38 -6.94
CA TYR A 97 -3.36 -18.40 -5.92
C TYR A 97 -4.16 -17.87 -4.71
N GLY A 98 -4.20 -16.56 -4.51
CA GLY A 98 -4.70 -15.93 -3.29
C GLY A 98 -6.18 -15.54 -3.28
N ASP A 99 -6.86 -15.46 -4.43
CA ASP A 99 -8.24 -14.96 -4.52
C ASP A 99 -9.21 -15.68 -3.57
N GLY A 100 -9.09 -17.00 -3.46
CA GLY A 100 -9.90 -17.81 -2.55
C GLY A 100 -9.72 -17.43 -1.07
N PHE A 101 -8.49 -17.13 -0.65
CA PHE A 101 -8.17 -16.72 0.72
C PHE A 101 -8.63 -15.30 1.01
N VAL A 102 -8.48 -14.37 0.06
CA VAL A 102 -9.00 -13.00 0.18
C VAL A 102 -10.53 -13.03 0.35
N ARG A 103 -11.22 -13.79 -0.49
CA ARG A 103 -12.70 -13.91 -0.43
C ARG A 103 -13.22 -14.62 0.81
N SER A 104 -12.47 -15.59 1.34
CA SER A 104 -12.82 -16.32 2.58
C SER A 104 -12.33 -15.62 3.86
N LYS A 105 -11.68 -14.46 3.73
CA LYS A 105 -11.09 -13.69 4.82
C LYS A 105 -10.01 -14.44 5.62
N ASP A 106 -9.31 -15.36 4.95
CA ASP A 106 -8.26 -16.16 5.56
C ASP A 106 -6.89 -15.53 5.34
N ALA A 107 -6.53 -14.59 6.21
CA ALA A 107 -5.23 -13.94 6.17
C ALA A 107 -4.07 -14.92 6.44
N ALA A 108 -4.29 -15.98 7.23
CA ALA A 108 -3.26 -16.97 7.54
C ALA A 108 -2.98 -17.87 6.33
N GLY A 109 -4.03 -18.33 5.64
CA GLY A 109 -3.92 -19.06 4.39
C GLY A 109 -3.29 -18.22 3.27
N LEU A 110 -3.64 -16.93 3.18
CA LEU A 110 -2.99 -16.00 2.25
C LEU A 110 -1.49 -15.86 2.56
N CYS A 111 -1.13 -15.67 3.82
CA CYS A 111 0.27 -15.58 4.26
C CYS A 111 1.05 -16.86 3.97
N ALA A 112 0.47 -18.03 4.27
CA ALA A 112 1.09 -19.33 3.97
C ALA A 112 1.35 -19.50 2.47
N THR A 113 0.41 -19.08 1.63
CA THR A 113 0.55 -19.10 0.17
C THR A 113 1.67 -18.17 -0.30
N CYS A 114 1.72 -16.94 0.22
CA CYS A 114 2.80 -15.99 -0.04
C CYS A 114 4.19 -16.53 0.37
N LEU A 115 4.29 -17.18 1.53
CA LEU A 115 5.55 -17.81 1.98
C LEU A 115 5.97 -18.97 1.06
N GLN A 116 5.03 -19.83 0.66
CA GLN A 116 5.29 -20.94 -0.26
C GLN A 116 5.81 -20.48 -1.62
N GLN A 117 5.33 -19.31 -2.09
CA GLN A 117 5.77 -18.71 -3.35
C GLN A 117 7.05 -17.85 -3.22
N GLY A 118 7.66 -17.80 -2.02
CA GLY A 118 8.98 -17.18 -1.83
C GLY A 118 8.97 -15.66 -1.74
N ILE A 119 7.92 -15.06 -1.16
CA ILE A 119 7.93 -13.62 -0.87
C ILE A 119 8.98 -13.32 0.22
N PRO A 120 9.96 -12.43 -0.04
CA PRO A 120 11.13 -12.23 0.81
C PRO A 120 10.82 -11.26 1.96
N LEU A 121 9.90 -11.65 2.84
CA LEU A 121 9.50 -10.90 4.03
C LEU A 121 9.54 -11.79 5.28
N PRO A 122 9.92 -11.23 6.45
CA PRO A 122 9.69 -11.88 7.73
C PRO A 122 8.21 -12.27 7.90
N ALA A 123 7.96 -13.49 8.39
CA ALA A 123 6.61 -14.08 8.40
C ALA A 123 5.59 -13.26 9.18
N HIS A 124 5.98 -12.59 10.27
CA HIS A 124 5.08 -11.75 11.05
C HIS A 124 4.73 -10.43 10.36
N ILE A 125 5.66 -9.83 9.60
CA ILE A 125 5.40 -8.65 8.76
C ILE A 125 4.43 -9.03 7.65
N LEU A 126 4.74 -10.12 6.94
CA LEU A 126 3.89 -10.63 5.87
C LEU A 126 2.48 -10.96 6.35
N LEU A 127 2.35 -11.58 7.53
CA LEU A 127 1.04 -11.88 8.12
C LEU A 127 0.24 -10.60 8.41
N LYS A 128 0.86 -9.56 8.96
CA LYS A 128 0.20 -8.26 9.19
C LYS A 128 -0.28 -7.65 7.87
N MET A 129 0.58 -7.63 6.85
CA MET A 129 0.21 -7.15 5.53
C MET A 129 -0.96 -7.93 4.93
N CYS A 130 -0.96 -9.26 5.04
CA CYS A 130 -2.08 -10.10 4.59
C CYS A 130 -3.38 -9.81 5.34
N GLN A 131 -3.31 -9.53 6.65
CA GLN A 131 -4.47 -9.10 7.44
C GLN A 131 -5.03 -7.76 6.93
N THR A 132 -4.17 -6.78 6.70
CA THR A 132 -4.56 -5.47 6.16
C THR A 132 -5.18 -5.61 4.77
N ILE A 133 -4.60 -6.41 3.88
CA ILE A 133 -5.15 -6.66 2.53
C ILE A 133 -6.57 -7.24 2.61
N VAL A 134 -6.77 -8.26 3.46
CA VAL A 134 -8.09 -8.87 3.65
C VAL A 134 -9.08 -7.86 4.22
N GLN A 135 -8.70 -7.08 5.23
CA GLN A 135 -9.56 -6.04 5.81
C GLN A 135 -9.92 -4.95 4.80
N MET A 136 -8.96 -4.51 3.98
CA MET A 136 -9.20 -3.50 2.96
C MET A 136 -10.07 -3.99 1.80
N SER A 137 -10.02 -5.29 1.50
CA SER A 137 -10.93 -5.90 0.51
C SER A 137 -12.41 -5.82 0.92
N GLU A 138 -12.71 -5.49 2.18
CA GLU A 138 -14.07 -5.27 2.68
C GLU A 138 -14.64 -3.89 2.29
N ILE A 139 -13.79 -2.95 1.87
CA ILE A 139 -14.18 -1.55 1.63
C ILE A 139 -14.68 -1.38 0.19
N ASP A 140 -15.91 -1.85 -0.05
CA ASP A 140 -16.69 -1.56 -1.26
C ASP A 140 -17.47 -0.24 -1.10
N ALA A 141 -16.77 0.88 -1.25
CA ALA A 141 -17.41 2.19 -1.26
C ALA A 141 -18.04 2.44 -2.64
N ARG A 142 -19.39 2.44 -2.71
CA ARG A 142 -20.12 2.82 -3.92
C ARG A 142 -20.29 4.34 -3.97
N PHE A 143 -19.78 4.97 -5.02
CA PHE A 143 -20.07 6.38 -5.27
C PHE A 143 -21.58 6.59 -5.44
N ILE A 144 -22.11 7.64 -4.82
CA ILE A 144 -23.52 8.04 -4.98
C ILE A 144 -23.61 9.26 -5.90
N LEU A 145 -23.04 10.40 -5.48
CA LEU A 145 -23.13 11.66 -6.21
C LEU A 145 -22.10 12.69 -5.70
N ASP A 146 -21.82 13.70 -6.51
CA ASP A 146 -21.11 14.91 -6.09
C ASP A 146 -22.11 15.94 -5.54
N THR A 147 -21.78 16.54 -4.40
CA THR A 147 -22.52 17.64 -3.79
C THR A 147 -22.16 18.97 -4.46
N GLU A 148 -23.07 19.94 -4.40
CA GLU A 148 -22.86 21.28 -4.97
C GLU A 148 -21.65 22.01 -4.36
N ASP A 149 -21.23 21.62 -3.15
CA ASP A 149 -20.03 22.12 -2.46
C ASP A 149 -18.71 21.49 -2.94
N GLY A 150 -18.73 20.66 -3.99
CA GLY A 150 -17.55 19.99 -4.52
C GLY A 150 -17.06 18.78 -3.70
N LYS A 151 -17.86 18.29 -2.75
CA LYS A 151 -17.58 17.05 -2.00
C LYS A 151 -18.26 15.85 -2.67
N SER A 152 -17.60 14.70 -2.68
CA SER A 152 -18.14 13.45 -3.23
C SER A 152 -18.75 12.57 -2.12
N LEU A 153 -19.95 12.03 -2.36
CA LEU A 153 -20.71 11.23 -1.41
C LEU A 153 -20.59 9.74 -1.77
N TYR A 154 -20.17 8.93 -0.81
CA TYR A 154 -19.96 7.48 -0.96
C TYR A 154 -20.87 6.70 -0.01
N TYR A 155 -21.49 5.64 -0.52
CA TYR A 155 -22.23 4.64 0.24
C TYR A 155 -21.32 3.48 0.61
N MET A 156 -21.27 3.14 1.89
CA MET A 156 -20.60 1.94 2.39
C MET A 156 -21.61 1.11 3.17
N LYS A 157 -21.72 -0.18 2.84
CA LYS A 157 -22.57 -1.10 3.60
C LYS A 157 -21.73 -1.79 4.67
N MET A 158 -21.83 -1.31 5.91
CA MET A 158 -21.18 -1.92 7.07
C MET A 158 -22.11 -2.98 7.66
N GLN A 159 -21.66 -4.24 7.77
CA GLN A 159 -22.31 -5.23 8.62
C GLN A 159 -21.68 -5.18 10.01
N LEU A 160 -22.46 -4.81 11.02
CA LEU A 160 -22.08 -4.95 12.42
C LEU A 160 -22.30 -6.43 12.81
N VAL A 161 -21.24 -7.07 13.29
CA VAL A 161 -21.28 -8.42 13.89
C VAL A 161 -21.58 -8.29 15.38
#